data_AF-A0A7Y2H5M5-F1
#
_entry.id   AF-A0A7Y2H5M5-F1
#
_cell.length_a   1.000
_cell.length_b   1.000
_cell.length_c   1.000
_cell.angle_alpha   90.00
_cell.angle_beta   90.00
_cell.angle_gamma   90.00
#
_symmetry.space_group_name_H-M   'P 1'
#
loop_
_entity.id
_entity.type
_entity.pdbx_description
1 polymer ?
#
loop_
_entity_poly.entity_id
_entity_poly.type
_entity_poly.pdbx_seq_one_letter_code
_entity_poly.pdbx_strand_id
1 'polypeptide(L)'
;MKKLLIPILFFLGCTTTWSQAIVCSDADRQKFEEKVQQLQPLSQDDYGQTLVTIGKTFMGTPYVAKTLEVGNKESLVVNLHGLDCTTFVENVLAFGILKEQETQSFEDYTEALETIRYRDGELDG
;
A
#
# COMPACT_ATOMS: atom_id res chain seq x y z
N MET A 1 0.54 2.67 -62.53
CA MET A 1 1.24 2.83 -61.23
C MET A 1 0.19 2.79 -60.13
N LYS A 2 -0.02 1.61 -59.53
CA LYS A 2 -1.04 1.40 -58.49
C LYS A 2 -0.50 1.98 -57.18
N LYS A 3 -1.16 3.01 -56.64
CA LYS A 3 -0.84 3.58 -55.33
C LYS A 3 -1.22 2.55 -54.27
N LEU A 4 -0.22 2.04 -53.57
CA LEU A 4 -0.36 1.09 -52.46
C LEU A 4 -0.84 1.88 -51.23
N LEU A 5 -2.10 1.70 -50.86
CA LEU A 5 -2.66 2.20 -49.61
C LEU A 5 -2.20 1.29 -48.46
N ILE A 6 -1.39 1.83 -47.56
CA ILE A 6 -0.97 1.17 -46.31
C ILE A 6 -2.10 1.35 -45.29
N PRO A 7 -2.72 0.30 -44.74
CA PRO A 7 -3.67 0.47 -43.65
C PRO A 7 -2.88 0.72 -42.35
N ILE A 8 -3.19 1.83 -41.68
CA ILE A 8 -2.74 2.09 -40.32
C ILE A 8 -3.45 1.08 -39.42
N LEU A 9 -2.70 0.06 -39.00
CA LEU A 9 -3.12 -0.92 -38.00
C LEU A 9 -3.07 -0.21 -36.63
N PHE A 10 -4.18 0.40 -36.23
CA PHE A 10 -4.36 0.93 -34.88
C PHE A 10 -4.49 -0.27 -33.93
N PHE A 11 -3.34 -0.78 -33.48
CA PHE A 11 -3.24 -1.80 -32.44
C PHE A 11 -3.68 -1.13 -31.14
N LEU A 12 -4.99 -1.09 -30.91
CA LEU A 12 -5.57 -0.80 -29.61
C LEU A 12 -5.28 -2.03 -28.74
N GLY A 13 -4.04 -2.12 -28.27
CA GLY A 13 -3.62 -3.12 -27.30
C GLY A 13 -4.43 -2.90 -26.04
N CYS A 14 -5.46 -3.73 -25.85
CA CYS A 14 -6.14 -3.88 -24.57
C CYS A 14 -5.11 -4.51 -23.63
N THR A 15 -4.32 -3.68 -22.95
CA THR A 15 -3.47 -4.14 -21.86
C THR A 15 -4.40 -4.62 -20.76
N THR A 16 -4.48 -5.94 -20.58
CA THR A 16 -5.15 -6.52 -19.42
C THR A 16 -4.38 -6.07 -18.18
N THR A 17 -4.88 -5.06 -17.49
CA THR A 17 -4.39 -4.72 -16.16
C THR A 17 -4.85 -5.84 -15.23
N TRP A 18 -3.91 -6.63 -14.76
CA TRP A 18 -4.16 -7.61 -13.70
C TRP A 18 -4.35 -6.81 -12.42
N SER A 19 -5.61 -6.54 -12.06
CA SER A 19 -5.92 -5.99 -10.75
C SER A 19 -5.58 -7.06 -9.72
N GLN A 20 -4.53 -6.83 -8.93
CA GLN A 20 -4.18 -7.70 -7.83
C GLN A 20 -5.29 -7.68 -6.76
N ALA A 21 -5.46 -8.77 -6.02
CA ALA A 21 -6.47 -8.87 -4.98
C ALA A 21 -5.93 -8.25 -3.67
N ILE A 22 -6.36 -7.03 -3.36
CA ILE A 22 -6.16 -6.41 -2.05
C ILE A 22 -7.26 -6.91 -1.13
N VAL A 23 -6.88 -7.46 0.03
CA VAL A 23 -7.84 -7.83 1.09
C VAL A 23 -7.81 -6.72 2.13
N CYS A 24 -8.87 -5.91 2.14
CA CYS A 24 -9.04 -4.79 3.06
C CYS A 24 -10.51 -4.71 3.48
N SER A 25 -10.78 -4.63 4.79
CA SER A 25 -12.13 -4.39 5.28
C SER A 25 -12.50 -2.91 5.19
N ASP A 26 -13.79 -2.57 5.18
CA ASP A 26 -14.25 -1.18 5.24
C ASP A 26 -13.72 -0.46 6.50
N ALA A 27 -13.62 -1.19 7.62
CA ALA A 27 -13.04 -0.67 8.85
C ALA A 27 -11.56 -0.32 8.65
N ASP A 28 -10.78 -1.21 8.05
CA ASP A 28 -9.35 -0.95 7.79
C ASP A 28 -9.16 0.21 6.81
N ARG A 29 -10.03 0.32 5.80
CA ARG A 29 -10.04 1.48 4.90
C ARG A 29 -10.33 2.77 5.67
N GLN A 30 -11.34 2.79 6.54
CA GLN A 30 -11.61 3.95 7.39
C GLN A 30 -10.41 4.27 8.30
N LYS A 31 -9.76 3.23 8.84
CA LYS A 31 -8.61 3.41 9.74
C LYS A 31 -7.40 4.02 9.04
N PHE A 32 -7.22 3.69 7.76
CA PHE A 32 -6.24 4.34 6.90
C PHE A 32 -6.55 5.84 6.78
N GLU A 33 -7.79 6.23 6.44
CA GLU A 33 -8.17 7.64 6.29
C GLU A 33 -7.96 8.42 7.60
N GLU A 34 -8.35 7.83 8.74
CA GLU A 34 -8.10 8.39 10.07
C GLU A 34 -6.60 8.61 10.32
N LYS A 35 -5.76 7.65 9.91
CA LYS A 35 -4.31 7.72 10.07
C LYS A 35 -3.72 8.82 9.19
N VAL A 36 -4.12 8.92 7.92
CA VAL A 36 -3.67 10.01 7.03
C VAL A 36 -4.00 11.37 7.64
N GLN A 37 -5.24 11.56 8.12
CA GLN A 37 -5.64 12.80 8.80
C GLN A 37 -4.83 13.08 10.07
N GLN A 38 -4.56 12.04 10.87
CA GLN A 38 -3.74 12.15 12.08
C GLN A 38 -2.29 12.59 11.76
N LEU A 39 -1.74 12.16 10.61
CA LEU A 39 -0.35 12.41 10.22
C LEU A 39 -0.16 13.70 9.40
N GLN A 40 -1.24 14.26 8.83
CA GLN A 40 -1.18 15.53 8.09
C GLN A 40 -0.49 16.68 8.83
N PRO A 41 -0.85 17.02 10.09
CA PRO A 41 -0.29 18.18 10.78
C PRO A 41 1.15 17.98 11.26
N LEU A 42 1.70 16.76 11.18
CA LEU A 42 3.08 16.50 11.59
C LEU A 42 4.05 17.22 10.64
N SER A 43 5.03 17.93 11.18
CA SER A 43 6.16 18.43 10.40
C SER A 43 6.95 17.25 9.84
N GLN A 44 7.50 17.41 8.65
CA GLN A 44 8.59 16.55 8.18
C GLN A 44 9.86 16.99 8.92
N ASP A 45 10.24 16.22 9.93
CA ASP A 45 11.56 16.34 10.56
C ASP A 45 12.55 15.39 9.84
N ASP A 46 13.68 15.08 10.48
CA ASP A 46 14.50 13.93 10.07
C ASP A 46 13.62 12.68 9.85
N TYR A 47 13.90 11.91 8.80
CA TYR A 47 13.06 10.77 8.41
C TYR A 47 12.93 9.74 9.53
N GLY A 48 14.04 9.45 10.24
CA GLY A 48 14.01 8.54 11.39
C GLY A 48 13.11 9.07 12.52
N GLN A 49 13.16 10.37 12.80
CA GLN A 49 12.28 11.00 13.79
C GLN A 49 10.81 10.98 13.36
N THR A 50 10.55 11.14 12.06
CA THR A 50 9.21 11.00 11.47
C THR A 50 8.66 9.59 11.68
N LEU A 51 9.45 8.55 11.39
CA LEU A 51 9.07 7.15 11.63
C LEU A 51 8.79 6.86 13.11
N VAL A 52 9.59 7.42 14.03
CA VAL A 52 9.33 7.29 15.48
C VAL A 52 7.99 7.91 15.86
N THR A 53 7.67 9.09 15.31
CA THR A 53 6.39 9.76 15.58
C THR A 53 5.22 8.96 15.01
N ILE A 54 5.33 8.45 13.78
CA ILE A 54 4.32 7.57 13.17
C ILE A 54 4.13 6.31 14.02
N GLY A 55 5.22 5.65 14.44
CA GLY A 55 5.19 4.46 15.29
C GLY A 55 4.43 4.68 16.60
N LYS A 56 4.62 5.82 17.25
CA LYS A 56 3.88 6.20 18.46
C LYS A 56 2.36 6.28 18.23
N THR A 57 1.90 6.56 17.02
CA THR A 57 0.46 6.61 16.71
C THR A 57 -0.22 5.23 16.69
N PHE A 58 0.55 4.14 16.69
CA PHE A 58 0.04 2.77 16.81
C PHE A 58 0.05 2.26 18.26
N MET A 59 0.44 3.08 19.24
CA MET A 59 0.33 2.71 20.64
C MET A 59 -1.12 2.40 21.01
N GLY A 60 -1.33 1.22 21.61
CA GLY A 60 -2.67 0.73 21.95
C GLY A 60 -3.34 -0.11 20.85
N THR A 61 -2.75 -0.23 19.65
CA THR A 61 -3.20 -1.20 18.65
C THR A 61 -2.99 -2.63 19.21
N PRO A 62 -4.03 -3.48 19.22
CA PRO A 62 -3.93 -4.87 19.69
C PRO A 62 -2.85 -5.66 18.96
N TYR A 63 -2.17 -6.54 19.73
CA TYR A 63 -1.30 -7.55 19.14
C TYR A 63 -2.13 -8.71 18.59
N VAL A 64 -2.02 -9.00 17.30
CA VAL A 64 -2.71 -10.12 16.64
C VAL A 64 -1.74 -10.82 15.70
N ALA A 65 -1.47 -12.09 15.95
CA ALA A 65 -0.60 -12.90 15.10
C ALA A 65 -1.37 -13.43 13.88
N LYS A 66 -0.64 -13.72 12.78
CA LYS A 66 -1.17 -14.38 11.57
C LYS A 66 -2.30 -13.59 10.89
N THR A 67 -2.25 -12.26 10.95
CA THR A 67 -3.25 -11.39 10.34
C THR A 67 -3.23 -11.41 8.82
N LEU A 68 -2.13 -11.88 8.22
CA LEU A 68 -1.98 -12.01 6.77
C LEU A 68 -2.54 -13.35 6.23
N GLU A 69 -2.82 -14.33 7.10
CA GLU A 69 -3.25 -15.68 6.72
C GLU A 69 -4.78 -15.77 6.49
N VAL A 70 -5.29 -15.10 5.46
CA VAL A 70 -6.74 -14.92 5.24
C VAL A 70 -7.36 -15.88 4.23
N GLY A 71 -6.58 -16.75 3.59
CA GLY A 71 -7.06 -17.68 2.57
C GLY A 71 -5.98 -18.61 2.04
N ASN A 72 -6.29 -19.29 0.93
CA ASN A 72 -5.37 -20.24 0.28
C ASN A 72 -4.50 -19.62 -0.82
N LYS A 73 -4.79 -18.37 -1.20
CA LYS A 73 -4.05 -17.63 -2.23
C LYS A 73 -3.43 -16.41 -1.54
N GLU A 74 -2.17 -16.12 -1.84
CA GLU A 74 -1.52 -14.91 -1.36
C GLU A 74 -2.27 -13.66 -1.86
N SER A 75 -2.35 -12.65 -1.01
CA SER A 75 -3.05 -11.38 -1.30
C SER A 75 -2.47 -10.28 -0.44
N LEU A 76 -2.45 -9.04 -0.95
CA LEU A 76 -1.99 -7.90 -0.16
C LEU A 76 -3.03 -7.61 0.92
N VAL A 77 -2.80 -8.11 2.13
CA VAL A 77 -3.69 -7.89 3.28
C VAL A 77 -3.37 -6.56 3.96
N VAL A 78 -4.38 -5.71 4.09
CA VAL A 78 -4.35 -4.48 4.87
C VAL A 78 -5.15 -4.69 6.15
N ASN A 79 -4.46 -4.72 7.29
CA ASN A 79 -5.06 -4.75 8.62
C ASN A 79 -4.42 -3.66 9.49
N LEU A 80 -5.24 -2.74 9.99
CA LEU A 80 -4.82 -1.63 10.86
C LEU A 80 -5.43 -1.71 12.26
N HIS A 81 -6.22 -2.75 12.53
CA HIS A 81 -6.89 -3.00 13.83
C HIS A 81 -6.16 -4.01 14.71
N GLY A 82 -5.26 -4.80 14.14
CA GLY A 82 -4.43 -5.74 14.88
C GLY A 82 -3.14 -6.01 14.13
N LEU A 83 -2.01 -5.87 14.82
CA LEU A 83 -0.68 -5.97 14.21
C LEU A 83 0.19 -6.93 15.01
N ASP A 84 1.09 -7.62 14.33
CA ASP A 84 2.24 -8.27 14.96
C ASP A 84 3.50 -7.40 14.85
N CYS A 85 4.65 -7.95 15.24
CA CYS A 85 5.90 -7.21 15.23
C CYS A 85 6.34 -6.76 13.83
N THR A 86 6.08 -7.57 12.80
CA THR A 86 6.54 -7.30 11.43
C THR A 86 5.58 -6.34 10.77
N THR A 87 4.28 -6.66 10.78
CA THR A 87 3.24 -5.82 10.20
C THR A 87 3.20 -4.44 10.85
N PHE A 88 3.53 -4.30 12.14
CA PHE A 88 3.74 -2.99 12.76
C PHE A 88 4.82 -2.16 12.05
N VAL A 89 6.02 -2.73 11.84
CA VAL A 89 7.13 -2.02 11.20
C VAL A 89 6.81 -1.69 9.74
N GLU A 90 6.22 -2.64 9.00
CA GLU A 90 5.81 -2.42 7.61
C GLU A 90 4.82 -1.26 7.49
N ASN A 91 3.81 -1.21 8.36
CA ASN A 91 2.82 -0.13 8.36
C ASN A 91 3.45 1.23 8.71
N VAL A 92 4.33 1.27 9.72
CA VAL A 92 5.06 2.50 10.07
C VAL A 92 5.88 3.01 8.90
N LEU A 93 6.56 2.12 8.18
CA LEU A 93 7.36 2.47 7.02
C LEU A 93 6.48 2.91 5.84
N ALA A 94 5.37 2.22 5.56
CA ALA A 94 4.44 2.59 4.50
C ALA A 94 3.86 4.01 4.70
N PHE A 95 3.40 4.35 5.91
CA PHE A 95 2.98 5.72 6.23
C PHE A 95 4.13 6.73 6.19
N GLY A 96 5.35 6.30 6.50
CA GLY A 96 6.57 7.11 6.35
C GLY A 96 6.85 7.48 4.91
N ILE A 97 6.73 6.52 3.98
CA ILE A 97 6.86 6.73 2.53
C ILE A 97 5.81 7.71 2.03
N LEU A 98 4.54 7.54 2.42
CA LEU A 98 3.48 8.49 2.08
C LEU A 98 3.82 9.91 2.54
N LYS A 99 4.30 10.02 3.79
CA LYS A 99 4.69 11.31 4.35
C LYS A 99 5.85 11.93 3.59
N GLU A 100 6.87 11.17 3.21
CA GLU A 100 8.03 11.63 2.43
C GLU A 100 7.65 12.05 1.00
N GLN A 101 6.75 11.30 0.36
CA GLN A 101 6.26 11.58 -1.00
C GLN A 101 5.15 12.64 -1.04
N GLU A 102 4.70 13.13 0.12
CA GLU A 102 3.57 14.03 0.28
C GLU A 102 2.26 13.49 -0.34
N THR A 103 2.13 12.16 -0.38
CA THR A 103 0.95 11.46 -0.89
C THR A 103 0.01 11.03 0.24
N GLN A 104 -1.25 10.83 -0.11
CA GLN A 104 -2.34 10.59 0.85
C GLN A 104 -3.36 9.57 0.35
N SER A 105 -3.16 9.02 -0.85
CA SER A 105 -4.11 8.09 -1.44
C SER A 105 -3.94 6.69 -0.84
N PHE A 106 -5.01 5.92 -0.85
CA PHE A 106 -4.97 4.53 -0.41
C PHE A 106 -4.13 3.69 -1.36
N GLU A 107 -4.15 4.04 -2.65
CA GLU A 107 -3.40 3.41 -3.71
C GLU A 107 -1.89 3.51 -3.47
N ASP A 108 -1.37 4.72 -3.19
CA ASP A 108 0.05 4.94 -2.87
C ASP A 108 0.46 4.16 -1.60
N TYR A 109 -0.45 4.06 -0.62
CA TYR A 109 -0.22 3.28 0.59
C TYR A 109 -0.09 1.79 0.30
N THR A 110 -0.98 1.25 -0.55
CA THR A 110 -0.92 -0.15 -0.94
C THR A 110 0.30 -0.46 -1.79
N GLU A 111 0.72 0.43 -2.68
CA GLU A 111 1.94 0.29 -3.46
C GLU A 111 3.20 0.30 -2.57
N ALA A 112 3.26 1.22 -1.60
CA ALA A 112 4.33 1.26 -0.62
C ALA A 112 4.37 -0.02 0.22
N LEU A 113 3.21 -0.49 0.68
CA LEU A 113 3.11 -1.71 1.49
C LEU A 113 3.53 -2.95 0.69
N GLU A 114 3.12 -3.07 -0.58
CA GLU A 114 3.52 -4.16 -1.47
C GLU A 114 5.03 -4.16 -1.70
N THR A 115 5.61 -2.99 -1.98
CA THR A 115 7.05 -2.79 -2.16
C THR A 115 7.86 -3.20 -0.93
N ILE A 116 7.34 -2.91 0.27
CA ILE A 116 7.99 -3.29 1.53
C ILE A 116 7.90 -4.79 1.78
N ARG A 117 6.72 -5.38 1.56
CA ARG A 117 6.39 -6.73 2.02
C ARG A 117 6.85 -7.82 1.06
N TYR A 118 6.75 -7.58 -0.24
CA TYR A 118 7.03 -8.58 -1.26
C TYR A 118 8.38 -8.33 -1.92
N ARG A 119 8.98 -9.42 -2.41
CA ARG A 119 10.27 -9.35 -3.09
C ARG A 119 10.10 -8.56 -4.38
N ASP A 120 11.00 -7.60 -4.59
CA ASP A 120 10.98 -6.71 -5.76
C ASP A 120 9.67 -5.91 -5.91
N GLY A 121 8.86 -5.84 -4.84
CA GLY A 121 7.52 -5.24 -4.86
C GLY A 121 6.52 -6.03 -5.70
N GLU A 122 6.74 -7.32 -5.92
CA GLU A 122 5.87 -8.18 -6.73
C GLU A 122 5.22 -9.26 -5.86
N LEU A 123 3.91 -9.19 -5.70
CA LEU A 123 3.13 -10.26 -5.10
C LEU A 123 3.06 -11.48 -6.04
N ASP A 124 3.85 -12.52 -5.74
CA ASP A 124 3.89 -13.80 -6.45
C ASP A 124 3.73 -14.98 -5.48
N GLY A 125 2.48 -15.40 -5.24
CA GLY A 125 2.12 -16.47 -4.29
C GLY A 125 0.69 -16.98 -4.43
#